data_AF-A0A4Y1RED6-F1
#
_entry.id   AF-A0A4Y1RED6-F1
#
_cell.length_a   1.000
_cell.length_b   1.000
_cell.length_c   1.000
_cell.angle_alpha   90.00
_cell.angle_beta   90.00
_cell.angle_gamma   90.00
#
_symmetry.space_group_name_H-M   'P 1'
#
loop_
_entity.id
_entity.type
_entity.pdbx_description
1 polymer ?
#
loop_
_entity_poly.entity_id
_entity_poly.type
_entity_poly.pdbx_seq_one_letter_code
_entity_poly.pdbx_strand_id
1 'polypeptide(L)'
;MEDMIQAQMWFGATRGGKKSFNHHECWEVVKYCKRFIIIPTDPAVVLNETPLRDSMTSDSPLDSPMSQDSPIEKEPRPIGRKAAKAKKAGNSSNNNSKFLEEIARQNGIRIEIEQKRQDNDLALQAEYAREMEYLRKKDMDKTDRETMAMDTSHMSPETKQFWKLERRDVMRRRVFRDDGPTTRIG
;
A
#
# COMPACT_ATOMS: atom_id res chain seq x y z
N MET A 1 -6.68 0.91 -12.46
CA MET A 1 -5.36 0.26 -12.68
C MET A 1 -5.27 -0.31 -14.10
N GLU A 2 -6.43 -0.48 -14.73
CA GLU A 2 -6.65 -1.00 -16.09
C GLU A 2 -6.06 -0.10 -17.19
N ASP A 3 -6.16 1.22 -17.07
CA ASP A 3 -5.69 2.17 -18.11
C ASP A 3 -4.17 2.12 -18.33
N MET A 4 -3.41 1.88 -17.27
CA MET A 4 -1.94 1.84 -17.31
C MET A 4 -1.44 0.55 -17.96
N ILE A 5 -2.15 -0.57 -17.73
CA ILE A 5 -1.88 -1.87 -18.34
C ILE A 5 -2.20 -1.82 -19.84
N GLN A 6 -3.29 -1.16 -20.22
CA GLN A 6 -3.67 -0.97 -21.62
C GLN A 6 -2.64 -0.13 -22.38
N ALA A 7 -2.16 0.97 -21.80
CA ALA A 7 -1.13 1.81 -22.40
C ALA A 7 0.20 1.07 -22.64
N GLN A 8 0.61 0.23 -21.67
CA GLN A 8 1.84 -0.55 -21.77
C GLN A 8 1.77 -1.63 -22.87
N MET A 9 0.61 -2.26 -23.04
CA MET A 9 0.39 -3.27 -24.07
C MET A 9 0.48 -2.69 -25.49
N TRP A 10 -0.04 -1.48 -25.71
CA TRP A 10 0.08 -0.76 -26.98
C TRP A 10 1.53 -0.32 -27.28
N PHE A 11 2.30 0.05 -26.25
CA PHE A 11 3.68 0.49 -26.40
C PHE A 11 4.64 -0.65 -26.78
N GLY A 12 4.41 -1.86 -26.25
CA GLY A 12 5.23 -3.04 -26.54
C GLY A 12 5.11 -3.55 -27.99
N ALA A 13 4.01 -3.24 -28.68
CA ALA A 13 3.74 -3.74 -30.03
C ALA A 13 4.45 -2.94 -31.14
N THR A 14 4.88 -1.69 -30.88
CA THR A 14 5.43 -0.80 -31.91
C THR A 14 6.94 -0.58 -31.83
N ARG A 15 7.60 -0.91 -30.72
CA ARG A 15 9.04 -0.69 -30.59
C ARG A 15 9.69 -1.83 -29.80
N GLY A 16 10.34 -2.72 -30.52
CA GLY A 16 11.12 -3.82 -29.93
C GLY A 16 12.16 -3.28 -28.95
N GLY A 17 12.04 -3.68 -27.68
CA GLY A 17 13.09 -3.51 -26.68
C GLY A 17 12.60 -3.00 -25.33
N LYS A 18 12.96 -3.74 -24.28
CA LYS A 18 12.81 -3.44 -22.85
C LYS A 18 13.27 -2.01 -22.52
N LYS A 19 12.34 -1.05 -22.48
CA LYS A 19 12.50 0.23 -21.79
C LYS A 19 11.23 0.47 -20.98
N SER A 20 11.40 0.72 -19.68
CA SER A 20 10.29 1.07 -18.79
C SER A 20 9.72 2.42 -19.24
N PHE A 21 8.41 2.45 -19.52
CA PHE A 21 7.67 3.63 -19.95
C PHE A 21 7.74 4.74 -18.89
N ASN A 22 8.51 5.80 -19.16
CA ASN A 22 8.64 6.94 -18.25
C ASN A 22 7.56 7.99 -18.58
N HIS A 23 6.92 8.59 -17.57
CA HIS A 23 5.79 9.53 -17.75
C HIS A 23 6.12 10.70 -18.68
N HIS A 24 7.38 11.18 -18.64
CA HIS A 24 7.88 12.24 -19.51
C HIS A 24 7.97 11.81 -21.00
N GLU A 25 8.20 10.53 -21.28
CA GLU A 25 8.29 9.99 -22.64
C GLU A 25 6.90 9.83 -23.31
N CYS A 26 5.82 9.82 -22.52
CA CYS A 26 4.45 9.80 -23.03
C CYS A 26 4.11 11.09 -23.81
N TRP A 27 4.57 12.25 -23.31
CA TRP A 27 4.32 13.54 -23.95
C TRP A 27 4.94 13.64 -25.35
N GLU A 28 6.16 13.12 -25.52
CA GLU A 28 6.85 13.10 -26.82
C GLU A 28 6.10 12.28 -27.88
N VAL A 29 5.36 11.25 -27.46
CA VAL A 29 4.57 10.37 -28.35
C VAL A 29 3.20 10.97 -28.67
N VAL A 30 2.59 11.69 -27.72
CA VAL A 30 1.22 12.19 -27.86
C VAL A 30 1.15 13.60 -28.46
N LYS A 31 2.22 14.41 -28.35
CA LYS A 31 2.22 15.83 -28.77
C LYS A 31 1.92 16.09 -30.25
N TYR A 32 2.14 15.12 -31.13
CA TYR A 32 1.81 15.21 -32.56
C TYR A 32 0.63 14.33 -32.98
N CYS A 33 -0.09 13.72 -32.02
CA CYS A 33 -1.25 12.91 -32.31
C CYS A 33 -2.41 13.82 -32.76
N LYS A 34 -2.92 13.62 -33.98
CA LYS A 34 -4.01 14.41 -34.58
C LYS A 34 -5.28 14.52 -33.73
N ARG A 35 -5.46 13.59 -32.78
CA ARG A 35 -6.58 13.55 -31.83
C ARG A 35 -6.46 14.58 -30.70
N PHE A 36 -5.26 15.11 -30.46
CA PHE A 36 -4.94 16.11 -29.42
C PHE A 36 -4.35 17.40 -29.99
N ILE A 37 -4.17 17.50 -31.32
CA ILE A 37 -3.83 18.76 -31.98
C ILE A 37 -5.07 19.65 -31.92
N ILE A 38 -5.04 20.65 -31.04
CA ILE A 38 -6.02 21.74 -31.06
C ILE A 38 -5.69 22.59 -32.28
N ILE A 39 -6.42 22.38 -33.38
CA ILE A 39 -6.40 23.31 -34.51
C ILE A 39 -6.93 24.64 -33.95
N PRO A 40 -6.17 25.74 -34.01
CA PRO A 40 -6.71 27.05 -33.67
C PRO A 40 -7.77 27.38 -34.71
N THR A 41 -9.04 27.22 -34.34
CA THR A 41 -10.19 27.48 -35.21
C THR A 41 -10.64 28.94 -35.16
N ASP A 42 -9.95 29.81 -34.42
CA ASP A 42 -10.30 31.23 -34.33
C ASP A 42 -9.18 32.16 -34.84
N PRO A 43 -9.52 33.32 -35.44
CA PRO A 43 -8.55 34.30 -35.91
C PRO A 43 -7.70 34.80 -34.73
N ALA A 44 -6.43 35.12 -35.00
CA ALA A 44 -5.46 35.58 -34.02
C ALA A 44 -6.01 36.70 -33.12
N VAL A 45 -6.42 36.34 -31.90
CA VAL A 45 -6.67 37.29 -30.84
C VAL A 45 -5.29 37.78 -30.38
N VAL A 46 -4.93 38.97 -30.83
CA VAL A 46 -3.80 39.73 -30.31
C VAL A 46 -4.01 39.86 -28.80
N LEU A 47 -3.06 39.29 -28.06
CA LEU A 47 -3.03 39.30 -26.61
C LEU A 47 -2.74 40.73 -26.18
N ASN A 48 -3.79 41.51 -25.90
CA ASN A 48 -3.63 42.80 -25.24
C ASN A 48 -3.21 42.51 -23.80
N GLU A 49 -1.96 42.83 -23.49
CA GLU A 49 -1.39 42.79 -22.16
C GLU A 49 -2.29 43.58 -21.20
N THR A 50 -3.07 42.87 -20.40
CA THR A 50 -3.86 43.47 -19.31
C THR A 50 -3.34 42.90 -18.00
N PRO A 51 -2.59 43.70 -17.19
CA PRO A 51 -2.14 43.32 -15.87
C PRO A 51 -3.32 43.01 -14.93
N LEU A 52 -3.13 41.97 -14.13
CA LEU A 52 -4.07 41.45 -13.16
C LEU A 52 -4.25 42.44 -12.00
N ARG A 53 -5.38 43.18 -12.03
CA ARG A 53 -6.09 43.82 -10.89
C ARG A 53 -5.31 44.91 -10.11
N ASP A 54 -5.60 46.17 -10.43
CA ASP A 54 -5.41 47.30 -9.52
C ASP A 54 -6.63 47.54 -8.62
N SER A 55 -6.32 47.82 -7.36
CA SER A 55 -7.21 48.20 -6.26
C SER A 55 -8.07 49.42 -6.58
N MET A 56 -9.35 49.36 -6.19
CA MET A 56 -10.26 50.51 -6.14
C MET A 56 -10.57 50.85 -4.69
N THR A 57 -9.85 51.81 -4.09
CA THR A 57 -10.43 52.76 -3.11
C THR A 57 -9.59 54.04 -3.00
N SER A 58 -10.07 55.10 -3.65
CA SER A 58 -10.02 56.54 -3.31
C SER A 58 -8.79 57.16 -2.61
N ASP A 59 -8.07 57.99 -3.39
CA ASP A 59 -7.61 59.39 -3.17
C ASP A 59 -8.12 60.07 -1.86
N SER A 60 -7.34 60.79 -1.02
CA SER A 60 -6.27 61.78 -1.27
C SER A 60 -5.42 62.10 0.00
N PRO A 61 -4.31 62.88 -0.10
CA PRO A 61 -3.20 63.00 0.88
C PRO A 61 -3.19 64.32 1.69
N LEU A 62 -2.39 64.38 2.78
CA LEU A 62 -1.74 65.57 3.41
C LEU A 62 -1.21 65.14 4.82
N ASP A 63 0.09 64.86 4.96
CA ASP A 63 1.15 65.77 5.41
C ASP A 63 1.16 66.10 6.93
N SER A 64 2.12 65.47 7.62
CA SER A 64 2.93 65.89 8.80
C SER A 64 2.29 66.06 10.20
N PRO A 65 3.09 66.07 11.32
CA PRO A 65 4.54 65.85 11.45
C PRO A 65 4.97 64.83 12.55
N MET A 66 6.25 64.46 12.49
CA MET A 66 7.05 63.95 13.61
C MET A 66 6.84 64.77 14.90
N SER A 67 6.60 64.11 16.02
CA SER A 67 7.03 64.61 17.34
C SER A 67 7.86 63.55 18.05
N GLN A 68 9.17 63.83 18.17
CA GLN A 68 9.94 63.29 19.27
C GLN A 68 9.36 63.89 20.55
N ASP A 69 9.03 63.05 21.52
CA ASP A 69 8.76 63.52 22.86
C ASP A 69 9.58 62.70 23.86
N SER A 70 10.14 63.41 24.82
CA SER A 70 11.21 62.95 25.72
C SER A 70 10.72 61.90 26.73
N PRO A 71 11.61 61.22 27.47
CA PRO A 71 11.19 60.22 28.46
C PRO A 71 10.42 60.90 29.59
N ILE A 72 9.11 60.69 29.64
CA ILE A 72 8.27 61.10 30.76
C ILE A 72 8.29 59.99 31.81
N GLU A 73 9.03 60.23 32.88
CA GLU A 73 8.81 59.57 34.17
C GLU A 73 7.49 60.05 34.80
N LYS A 74 6.88 59.15 35.60
CA LYS A 74 5.68 59.24 36.49
C LYS A 74 4.51 58.40 35.95
N GLU A 75 3.85 57.52 36.70
CA GLU A 75 3.69 57.30 38.15
C GLU A 75 3.27 55.81 38.35
N PRO A 76 3.54 55.15 39.50
CA PRO A 76 3.16 53.75 39.67
C PRO A 76 1.64 53.62 39.74
N ARG A 77 1.04 52.85 38.82
CA ARG A 77 -0.39 52.56 38.86
C ARG A 77 -0.75 51.85 40.18
N PRO A 78 -1.89 52.20 40.81
CA PRO A 78 -2.30 51.60 42.06
C PRO A 78 -2.54 50.09 41.88
N ILE A 79 -2.07 49.32 42.87
CA ILE A 79 -2.22 47.88 42.94
C ILE A 79 -3.71 47.52 42.99
N GLY A 80 -4.24 47.10 41.83
CA GLY A 80 -5.62 46.70 41.64
C GLY A 80 -5.80 45.20 41.83
N ARG A 81 -6.50 44.83 42.92
CA ARG A 81 -7.23 43.58 43.21
C ARG A 81 -6.86 42.33 42.39
N LYS A 82 -6.38 41.28 43.07
CA LYS A 82 -6.42 39.90 42.55
C LYS A 82 -7.86 39.50 42.24
N ALA A 83 -8.24 39.47 40.97
CA ALA A 83 -9.40 38.68 40.55
C ALA A 83 -8.99 37.20 40.61
N ALA A 84 -9.73 36.40 41.38
CA ALA A 84 -9.61 34.96 41.28
C ALA A 84 -9.94 34.57 39.83
N LYS A 85 -8.92 34.14 39.06
CA LYS A 85 -9.16 33.48 37.78
C LYS A 85 -9.93 32.20 38.11
N ALA A 86 -11.25 32.25 37.98
CA ALA A 86 -12.00 31.02 37.73
C ALA A 86 -11.39 30.42 36.46
N LYS A 87 -10.76 29.25 36.58
CA LYS A 87 -10.47 28.43 35.40
C LYS A 87 -11.82 28.07 34.83
N LYS A 88 -12.31 28.90 33.89
CA LYS A 88 -13.33 28.48 32.95
C LYS A 88 -12.66 27.33 32.21
N ALA A 89 -12.98 26.10 32.59
CA ALA A 89 -12.73 24.93 31.78
C ALA A 89 -13.47 25.21 30.48
N GLY A 90 -12.74 25.84 29.55
CA GLY A 90 -13.27 26.19 28.26
C GLY A 90 -13.37 24.88 27.52
N ASN A 91 -14.59 24.40 27.37
CA ASN A 91 -14.95 23.37 26.40
C ASN A 91 -14.81 24.02 25.01
N SER A 92 -13.60 24.47 24.66
CA SER A 92 -13.29 24.91 23.31
C SER A 92 -13.20 23.65 22.50
N SER A 93 -14.34 23.28 21.90
CA SER A 93 -14.39 22.37 20.75
C SER A 93 -13.55 23.02 19.67
N ASN A 94 -12.23 22.84 19.75
CA ASN A 94 -11.30 23.30 18.75
C ASN A 94 -11.51 22.39 17.53
N ASN A 95 -12.19 22.92 16.52
CA ASN A 95 -12.50 22.17 15.29
C ASN A 95 -11.24 21.58 14.64
N ASN A 96 -10.08 22.22 14.83
CA ASN A 96 -8.79 21.72 14.37
C ASN A 96 -8.37 20.42 15.10
N SER A 97 -8.65 20.29 16.40
CA SER A 97 -8.30 19.06 17.13
C SER A 97 -9.15 17.88 16.67
N LYS A 98 -10.46 18.10 16.43
CA LYS A 98 -11.38 17.10 15.89
C LYS A 98 -10.96 16.64 14.49
N PHE A 99 -10.48 17.57 13.65
CA PHE A 99 -9.98 17.25 12.32
C PHE A 99 -8.71 16.39 12.36
N LEU A 100 -7.76 16.70 13.23
CA LEU A 100 -6.54 15.90 13.41
C LEU A 100 -6.85 14.50 13.97
N GLU A 101 -7.78 14.40 14.91
CA GLU A 101 -8.25 13.13 15.48
C GLU A 101 -8.93 12.27 14.40
N GLU A 102 -9.73 12.87 13.53
CA GLU A 102 -10.36 12.18 12.40
C GLU A 102 -9.34 11.68 11.38
N ILE A 103 -8.28 12.44 11.09
CA ILE A 103 -7.17 11.97 10.23
C ILE A 103 -6.50 10.73 10.84
N ALA A 104 -6.21 10.76 12.14
CA ALA A 104 -5.59 9.65 12.84
C ALA A 104 -6.49 8.40 12.80
N ARG A 105 -7.79 8.57 13.03
CA ARG A 105 -8.79 7.50 12.98
C ARG A 105 -8.86 6.85 11.58
N GLN A 106 -8.93 7.67 10.52
CA GLN A 106 -9.00 7.19 9.14
C GLN A 106 -7.73 6.44 8.72
N ASN A 107 -6.56 6.94 9.14
CA ASN A 107 -5.30 6.24 8.90
C ASN A 107 -5.25 4.89 9.62
N GLY A 108 -5.73 4.81 10.86
CA GLY A 108 -5.83 3.56 11.61
C GLY A 108 -6.69 2.51 10.90
N ILE A 109 -7.86 2.92 10.41
CA ILE A 109 -8.76 2.04 9.66
C ILE A 109 -8.09 1.54 8.36
N ARG A 110 -7.44 2.44 7.62
CA ARG A 110 -6.75 2.06 6.37
C ARG A 110 -5.64 1.03 6.62
N ILE A 111 -4.87 1.20 7.70
CA ILE A 111 -3.82 0.26 8.10
C ILE A 111 -4.42 -1.09 8.49
N GLU A 112 -5.51 -1.09 9.26
CA GLU A 112 -6.16 -2.33 9.70
C GLU A 112 -6.73 -3.13 8.53
N ILE A 113 -7.37 -2.45 7.56
CA ILE A 113 -7.91 -3.10 6.35
C ILE A 113 -6.78 -3.70 5.52
N GLU A 114 -5.69 -2.95 5.31
CA GLU A 114 -4.55 -3.43 4.54
C GLU A 114 -3.87 -4.62 5.23
N GLN A 115 -3.73 -4.58 6.56
CA GLN A 115 -3.21 -5.70 7.33
C GLN A 115 -4.10 -6.94 7.17
N LYS A 116 -5.42 -6.79 7.33
CA LYS A 116 -6.38 -7.89 7.13
C LYS A 116 -6.30 -8.49 5.73
N ARG A 117 -6.06 -7.67 4.71
CA ARG A 117 -5.86 -8.16 3.34
C ARG A 117 -4.60 -9.01 3.24
N GLN A 118 -3.48 -8.51 3.76
CA GLN A 118 -2.20 -9.24 3.75
C GLN A 118 -2.29 -10.55 4.53
N ASP A 119 -2.93 -10.53 5.69
CA ASP A 119 -3.15 -11.73 6.50
C ASP A 119 -4.04 -12.75 5.76
N ASN A 120 -5.06 -12.28 5.04
CA ASN A 120 -5.93 -13.14 4.25
C ASN A 120 -5.17 -13.78 3.06
N ASP A 121 -4.37 -13.00 2.35
CA ASP A 121 -3.53 -13.48 1.24
C ASP A 121 -2.53 -14.53 1.74
N LEU A 122 -1.87 -14.27 2.88
CA LEU A 122 -0.95 -15.21 3.50
C LEU A 122 -1.66 -16.48 3.98
N ALA A 123 -2.85 -16.36 4.55
CA ALA A 123 -3.67 -17.51 4.97
C ALA A 123 -4.06 -18.37 3.77
N LEU A 124 -4.47 -17.76 2.66
CA LEU A 124 -4.79 -18.48 1.42
C LEU A 124 -3.57 -19.22 0.86
N GLN A 125 -2.40 -18.58 0.86
CA GLN A 125 -1.15 -19.20 0.44
C GLN A 125 -0.77 -20.38 1.35
N ALA A 126 -0.97 -20.25 2.67
CA ALA A 126 -0.72 -21.32 3.63
C ALA A 126 -1.67 -22.51 3.44
N GLU A 127 -2.95 -22.27 3.15
CA GLU A 127 -3.89 -23.34 2.81
C GLU A 127 -3.49 -24.07 1.54
N TYR A 128 -3.13 -23.33 0.49
CA TYR A 128 -2.66 -23.93 -0.75
C TYR A 128 -1.41 -24.80 -0.53
N ALA A 129 -0.46 -24.32 0.28
CA ALA A 129 0.72 -25.10 0.65
C ALA A 129 0.37 -26.38 1.41
N ARG A 130 -0.58 -26.31 2.36
CA ARG A 130 -1.08 -27.48 3.10
C ARG A 130 -1.74 -28.50 2.19
N GLU A 131 -2.59 -28.05 1.27
CA GLU A 131 -3.28 -28.92 0.32
C GLU A 131 -2.27 -29.67 -0.59
N MET A 132 -1.28 -28.94 -1.11
CA MET A 132 -0.21 -29.54 -1.91
C MET A 132 0.63 -30.56 -1.13
N GLU A 133 0.90 -30.30 0.15
CA GLU A 133 1.59 -31.26 1.02
C GLU A 133 0.72 -32.49 1.30
N TYR A 134 -0.57 -32.32 1.52
CA TYR A 134 -1.52 -33.41 1.71
C TYR A 134 -1.60 -34.31 0.48
N LEU A 135 -1.72 -33.72 -0.72
CA LEU A 135 -1.68 -34.43 -2.00
C LEU A 135 -0.38 -35.23 -2.16
N ARG A 136 0.78 -34.59 -1.92
CA ARG A 136 2.08 -35.28 -1.97
C ARG A 136 2.16 -36.44 -1.00
N LYS A 137 1.68 -36.27 0.24
CA LYS A 137 1.66 -37.33 1.25
C LYS A 137 0.74 -38.48 0.82
N LYS A 138 -0.44 -38.17 0.30
CA LYS A 138 -1.41 -39.16 -0.20
C LYS A 138 -0.83 -39.96 -1.37
N ASP A 139 -0.16 -39.31 -2.31
CA ASP A 139 0.49 -39.99 -3.44
C ASP A 139 1.61 -40.91 -2.98
N MET A 140 2.44 -40.45 -2.02
CA MET A 140 3.46 -41.30 -1.42
C MET A 140 2.87 -42.49 -0.66
N ASP A 141 1.80 -42.30 0.12
CA ASP A 141 1.15 -43.40 0.84
C ASP A 141 0.47 -44.40 -0.12
N LYS A 142 -0.01 -43.91 -1.27
CA LYS A 142 -0.54 -44.74 -2.35
C LYS A 142 0.57 -45.60 -2.99
N THR A 143 1.70 -45.00 -3.39
CA THR A 143 2.81 -45.74 -3.99
C THR A 143 3.43 -46.74 -2.99
N ASP A 144 3.55 -46.35 -1.72
CA ASP A 144 3.98 -47.24 -0.64
C ASP A 144 3.02 -48.43 -0.49
N ARG A 145 1.70 -48.20 -0.54
CA ARG A 145 0.68 -49.26 -0.47
C ARG A 145 0.76 -50.20 -1.68
N GLU A 146 0.92 -49.66 -2.88
CA GLU A 146 1.07 -50.45 -4.12
C GLU A 146 2.33 -51.33 -4.06
N THR A 147 3.45 -50.77 -3.58
CA THR A 147 4.71 -51.49 -3.37
C THR A 147 4.55 -52.66 -2.40
N MET A 148 3.83 -52.44 -1.30
CA MET A 148 3.56 -53.50 -0.31
C MET A 148 2.60 -54.56 -0.83
N ALA A 149 1.62 -54.18 -1.65
CA ALA A 149 0.60 -55.07 -2.21
C ALA A 149 1.04 -55.82 -3.48
N MET A 150 2.16 -55.45 -4.09
CA MET A 150 2.68 -56.06 -5.32
C MET A 150 2.87 -57.58 -5.14
N ASP A 151 2.18 -58.40 -5.94
CA ASP A 151 2.43 -59.84 -5.94
C ASP A 151 3.73 -60.16 -6.67
N THR A 152 4.58 -60.94 -6.00
CA THR A 152 5.90 -61.33 -6.51
C THR A 152 6.04 -62.83 -6.73
N SER A 153 4.98 -63.62 -6.51
CA SER A 153 5.02 -65.09 -6.58
C SER A 153 5.56 -65.62 -7.93
N HIS A 154 5.10 -65.03 -9.03
CA HIS A 154 5.40 -65.41 -10.41
C HIS A 154 6.68 -64.78 -10.98
N MET A 155 7.39 -63.95 -10.21
CA MET A 155 8.57 -63.22 -10.65
C MET A 155 9.86 -64.06 -10.55
N SER A 156 10.91 -63.65 -11.29
CA SER A 156 12.25 -64.23 -11.20
C SER A 156 12.88 -64.00 -9.81
N PRO A 157 13.89 -64.80 -9.40
CA PRO A 157 14.56 -64.63 -8.11
C PRO A 157 15.14 -63.24 -7.91
N GLU A 158 15.72 -62.64 -8.95
CA GLU A 158 16.33 -61.30 -8.91
C GLU A 158 15.27 -60.21 -8.66
N THR A 159 14.16 -60.26 -9.41
CA THR A 159 13.03 -59.33 -9.24
C THR A 159 12.39 -59.47 -7.87
N LYS A 160 12.31 -60.70 -7.31
CA LYS A 160 11.86 -60.93 -5.94
C LYS A 160 12.77 -60.24 -4.90
N GLN A 161 14.09 -60.24 -5.10
CA GLN A 161 15.01 -59.56 -4.19
C GLN A 161 14.86 -58.04 -4.24
N PHE A 162 14.68 -57.48 -5.44
CA PHE A 162 14.39 -56.05 -5.62
C PHE A 162 13.17 -55.61 -4.80
N TRP A 163 12.01 -56.27 -4.98
CA TRP A 163 10.79 -55.92 -4.25
C TRP A 163 10.91 -56.15 -2.74
N LYS A 164 11.71 -57.12 -2.28
CA LYS A 164 12.01 -57.28 -0.84
C LYS A 164 12.76 -56.08 -0.26
N LEU A 165 13.71 -55.51 -1.01
CA LEU A 165 14.43 -54.30 -0.59
C LEU A 165 13.51 -53.08 -0.61
N GLU A 166 12.69 -52.95 -1.65
CA GLU A 166 11.76 -51.82 -1.81
C GLU A 166 10.71 -51.79 -0.69
N ARG A 167 10.09 -52.94 -0.38
CA ARG A 167 9.16 -53.05 0.76
C ARG A 167 9.84 -52.74 2.10
N ARG A 168 11.09 -53.15 2.27
CA ARG A 168 11.87 -52.80 3.48
C ARG A 168 12.10 -51.30 3.58
N ASP A 169 12.37 -50.64 2.46
CA ASP A 169 12.52 -49.19 2.41
C ASP A 169 11.24 -48.44 2.76
N VAL A 170 10.10 -48.86 2.19
CA VAL A 170 8.77 -48.36 2.55
C VAL A 170 8.52 -48.46 4.06
N MET A 171 8.83 -49.62 4.66
CA MET A 171 8.67 -49.81 6.10
C MET A 171 9.56 -48.86 6.91
N ARG A 172 10.83 -48.65 6.51
CA ARG A 172 11.69 -47.65 7.15
C ARG A 172 11.09 -46.26 7.05
N ARG A 173 10.66 -45.84 5.85
CA ARG A 173 10.05 -44.52 5.62
C ARG A 173 8.78 -44.31 6.45
N ARG A 174 7.98 -45.34 6.72
CA ARG A 174 6.81 -45.25 7.61
C ARG A 174 7.15 -45.16 9.08
N VAL A 175 8.10 -45.96 9.57
CA VAL A 175 8.47 -45.97 10.98
C VAL A 175 8.88 -44.57 11.45
N PHE A 176 9.68 -43.85 10.66
CA PHE A 176 10.07 -42.47 10.99
C PHE A 176 8.95 -41.41 10.84
N ARG A 177 7.79 -41.77 10.28
CA ARG A 177 6.62 -40.87 10.16
C ARG A 177 5.66 -40.96 11.37
N ASP A 178 5.61 -42.09 12.05
CA ASP A 178 4.69 -42.34 13.17
C ASP A 178 5.25 -41.90 14.53
N ASP A 179 6.55 -41.62 14.66
CA ASP A 179 7.20 -41.15 15.91
C ASP A 179 6.96 -39.65 16.22
N GLY A 180 5.85 -39.07 15.76
CA GLY A 180 5.36 -37.75 16.20
C GLY A 180 4.94 -37.78 17.67
N PRO A 181 4.98 -36.64 18.39
CA PRO A 181 4.95 -36.62 19.85
C PRO A 181 3.67 -37.28 20.37
N THR A 182 3.83 -38.48 20.91
CA THR A 182 2.80 -39.14 21.69
C THR A 182 2.61 -38.30 22.95
N THR A 183 1.67 -37.35 22.92
CA THR A 183 1.16 -36.70 24.12
C THR A 183 0.44 -37.76 24.94
N ARG A 184 1.22 -38.47 25.76
CA ARG A 184 0.72 -39.29 26.85
C ARG A 184 0.34 -38.32 27.97
N ILE A 185 -0.90 -37.85 27.95
CA ILE A 185 -1.51 -37.16 29.08
C ILE A 185 -2.16 -38.24 29.96
N GLY A 186 -1.70 -38.32 31.21
CA GLY A 186 -2.42 -38.87 32.37
C GLY A 186 -2.62 -40.37 32.39
#